data_AF-A0A0H1B2U3-F1
#
_entry.id   AF-A0A0H1B2U3-F1
#
_cell.length_a   1.000
_cell.length_b   1.000
_cell.length_c   1.000
_cell.angle_alpha   90.00
_cell.angle_beta   90.00
_cell.angle_gamma   90.00
#
_symmetry.space_group_name_H-M   'P 1'
#
loop_
_entity.id
_entity.type
_entity.pdbx_description
1 polymer ?
#
loop_
_entity_poly.entity_id
_entity_poly.type
_entity_poly.pdbx_seq_one_letter_code
_entity_poly.pdbx_strand_id
1 'polypeptide(L)' 'MTHAGIPREQREAAGVFDDLVRVSCGIEDSADLLADVMQALEKAVVGPKINGNGSVANGRA' A
#
# COMPACT_ATOMS: atom_id res chain seq x y z
N MET A 1 4.02 11.48 1.48
CA MET A 1 4.77 10.77 2.55
C MET A 1 5.93 11.62 3.03
N THR A 2 6.41 11.42 4.26
CA THR A 2 7.35 12.32 4.97
C THR A 2 8.67 12.61 4.25
N HIS A 3 9.04 11.78 3.26
CA HIS A 3 10.31 11.91 2.51
C HIS A 3 10.10 12.27 1.03
N ALA A 4 8.88 12.63 0.61
CA ALA A 4 8.56 12.83 -0.82
C ALA A 4 9.36 13.98 -1.50
N GLY A 5 9.81 14.98 -0.72
CA GLY A 5 10.60 16.10 -1.24
C GLY A 5 12.11 15.86 -1.33
N ILE A 6 12.61 14.72 -0.85
CA ILE A 6 14.04 14.38 -0.86
C ILE A 6 14.35 13.64 -2.17
N PRO A 7 15.42 14.00 -2.92
CA PRO A 7 15.83 13.28 -4.13
C PRO A 7 16.02 11.77 -3.88
N ARG A 8 15.68 10.95 -4.88
CA ARG A 8 15.70 9.48 -4.77
C ARG A 8 17.02 8.93 -4.22
N GLU A 9 18.15 9.37 -4.77
CA GLU A 9 19.48 8.93 -4.36
C GLU A 9 19.76 9.17 -2.87
N GLN A 10 19.34 10.32 -2.35
CA GLN A 10 19.49 10.65 -0.93
C GLN A 10 18.56 9.83 -0.03
N ARG A 11 17.36 9.50 -0.51
CA ARG A 11 16.43 8.61 0.21
C ARG A 11 16.97 7.19 0.29
N GLU A 12 17.41 6.65 -0.84
CA GLU A 12 17.96 5.29 -0.92
C GLU A 12 19.24 5.17 -0.09
N ALA A 13 20.11 6.19 -0.10
CA ALA A 13 21.29 6.24 0.79
C ALA A 13 20.93 6.22 2.28
N ALA A 14 19.76 6.75 2.65
CA ALA A 14 19.22 6.71 4.01
C ALA A 14 18.38 5.45 4.29
N GLY A 15 18.30 4.49 3.37
CA GLY A 15 17.52 3.26 3.50
C GLY A 15 16.02 3.44 3.30
N VAL A 16 15.57 4.56 2.74
CA VAL A 16 14.16 4.83 2.41
C VAL A 16 13.90 4.49 0.95
N PHE A 17 13.47 3.25 0.73
CA PHE A 17 13.15 2.72 -0.59
C PHE A 17 11.68 2.94 -0.97
N ASP A 18 11.36 2.80 -2.25
CA ASP A 18 10.00 3.03 -2.77
C ASP A 18 9.00 1.95 -2.29
N ASP A 19 9.48 0.77 -1.86
CA ASP A 19 8.70 -0.34 -1.28
C ASP A 19 8.66 -0.32 0.25
N LEU A 20 9.33 0.64 0.90
CA LEU A 20 9.33 0.76 2.37
C LEU A 20 7.97 1.24 2.89
N VAL A 21 7.28 0.39 3.62
CA VAL A 21 6.03 0.73 4.32
C VAL A 21 6.34 1.05 5.79
N ARG A 22 5.92 2.22 6.25
CA ARG A 22 6.01 2.64 7.66
C ARG A 22 4.64 2.55 8.31
N VAL A 23 4.52 1.72 9.36
CA VAL A 23 3.29 1.58 10.15
C VAL A 23 3.50 2.21 11.52
N SER A 24 2.52 3.00 11.99
CA SER A 24 2.43 3.45 13.37
C SER A 24 1.44 2.53 14.08
N CYS A 25 1.92 1.66 14.95
CA CYS A 25 1.06 0.79 15.76
C CYS A 25 0.46 1.60 16.92
N GLY A 26 -0.86 1.53 17.10
CA GLY A 26 -1.54 2.11 18.25
C GLY A 26 -1.57 1.15 19.44
N ILE A 27 -2.60 1.30 20.27
CA ILE A 27 -2.84 0.49 21.48
C ILE A 27 -4.07 -0.43 21.33
N GLU A 28 -4.45 -0.74 20.10
CA GLU A 28 -5.59 -1.59 19.77
C GLU A 28 -5.35 -3.06 20.18
N ASP A 29 -6.39 -3.89 20.06
CA ASP A 29 -6.26 -5.32 20.29
C ASP A 29 -5.29 -5.95 19.27
N SER A 30 -4.35 -6.74 19.79
CA SER A 30 -3.33 -7.38 18.97
C SER A 30 -3.88 -8.35 17.92
N ALA A 31 -5.03 -8.99 18.18
CA ALA A 31 -5.67 -9.91 17.25
C ALA A 31 -6.28 -9.16 16.06
N ASP A 32 -6.87 -7.99 16.31
CA ASP A 32 -7.43 -7.14 15.25
C ASP A 32 -6.31 -6.58 14.36
N LEU A 33 -5.23 -6.07 14.97
CA LEU A 33 -4.05 -5.59 14.22
C LEU A 33 -3.42 -6.69 13.36
N LEU A 34 -3.33 -7.90 13.89
CA LEU A 34 -2.83 -9.05 13.14
C LEU A 34 -3.76 -9.39 11.95
N ALA A 35 -5.07 -9.46 12.20
CA ALA A 35 -6.05 -9.77 11.16
C ALA A 35 -6.01 -8.75 10.01
N ASP A 36 -5.93 -7.46 10.33
CA ASP A 36 -5.88 -6.38 9.33
C ASP A 36 -4.59 -6.44 8.49
N VAL A 37 -3.43 -6.62 9.13
CA VAL A 37 -2.15 -6.73 8.41
C VAL A 37 -2.11 -7.97 7.53
N MET A 38 -2.60 -9.12 8.02
CA MET A 38 -2.67 -10.35 7.23
C MET A 38 -3.59 -10.18 6.01
N GLN A 39 -4.77 -9.60 6.19
CA GLN A 39 -5.69 -9.33 5.09
C GLN A 39 -5.10 -8.39 4.04
N ALA A 40 -4.39 -7.34 4.48
CA ALA A 40 -3.73 -6.39 3.58
C ALA A 40 -2.62 -7.07 2.76
N LEU A 41 -1.80 -7.90 3.40
CA LEU A 41 -0.73 -8.65 2.73
C LEU A 41 -1.30 -9.65 1.72
N GLU A 42 -2.37 -10.38 2.06
CA GLU A 42 -3.03 -11.31 1.15
C GLU A 42 -3.52 -10.60 -0.12
N LYS A 43 -4.16 -9.44 0.01
CA LYS A 43 -4.59 -8.61 -1.12
C LYS A 43 -3.44 -8.03 -1.93
N ALA A 44 -2.30 -7.75 -1.30
CA ALA A 44 -1.12 -7.22 -1.98
C ALA A 44 -0.41 -8.30 -2.82
N VAL A 45 -0.39 -9.56 -2.35
CA VAL A 45 0.24 -10.67 -3.09
C VAL A 45 -0.70 -11.31 -4.11
N VAL A 46 -2.00 -11.33 -3.83
CA VAL A 46 -3.03 -11.76 -4.79
C VAL A 46 -3.49 -10.52 -5.55
N GLY A 47 -2.80 -10.22 -6.67
CA GLY A 47 -3.19 -9.14 -7.57
C GLY A 47 -4.68 -9.21 -7.94
N PRO A 48 -5.31 -8.08 -8.32
CA PRO A 48 -6.76 -8.02 -8.48
C PRO A 48 -7.22 -9.08 -9.48
N LYS A 49 -8.08 -10.01 -9.02
CA LYS A 49 -8.84 -10.87 -9.92
C LYS A 49 -9.77 -9.96 -10.71
N ILE A 50 -9.36 -9.62 -11.94
CA ILE A 50 -10.23 -9.05 -12.96
C ILE A 50 -11.30 -10.10 -13.27
N ASN A 51 -12.38 -10.09 -12.48
CA ASN A 51 -13.61 -10.77 -12.84
C ASN A 51 -14.20 -9.96 -14.00
N GLY A 52 -14.00 -10.45 -15.22
CA GLY A 52 -14.54 -9.84 -16.42
C GLY A 52 -16.05 -9.68 -16.29
N ASN A 53 -16.50 -8.43 -16.11
CA ASN A 53 -17.74 -7.94 -16.69
C ASN A 53 -17.60 -6.42 -16.88
N GLY A 54 -17.37 -6.06 -18.14
CA GLY A 54 -17.09 -4.70 -18.56
C GLY A 54 -18.26 -3.74 -18.34
N SER A 55 -17.92 -2.51 -17.98
CA SER A 55 -18.60 -1.28 -18.40
C SER A 55 -17.77 -0.09 -17.91
N VAL A 56 -16.69 0.24 -18.62
CA VAL A 56 -16.07 1.57 -18.51
C VAL A 56 -16.84 2.48 -19.45
N ALA A 57 -17.81 3.23 -18.90
CA ALA A 57 -18.44 4.33 -19.62
C ALA A 57 -17.48 5.53 -19.62
N ASN A 58 -16.68 5.65 -20.69
CA ASN A 58 -15.98 6.89 -21.00
C ASN A 58 -16.99 7.91 -21.54
N GLY A 59 -17.50 8.78 -20.66
CA GLY A 59 -18.28 9.96 -21.03
C GLY A 59 -17.37 11.18 -21.19
N ARG A 60 -16.90 11.42 -22.42
CA ARG A 60 -16.52 12.76 -22.89
C ARG A 60 -17.80 13.47 -23.37
N ALA A 61 -18.13 14.60 -22.75
CA ALA A 61 -18.86 15.72 -23.34
C ALA A 61 -18.43 16.98 -22.60
#